data_AF-A0A920CX14-F1
#
_entry.id   AF-A0A920CX14-F1
#
_cell.length_a   1.000
_cell.length_b   1.000
_cell.length_c   1.000
_cell.angle_alpha   90.00
_cell.angle_beta   90.00
_cell.angle_gamma   90.00
#
_symmetry.space_group_name_H-M   'P 1'
#
loop_
_entity.id
_entity.type
_entity.pdbx_description
1 polymer ?
#
loop_
_entity_poly.entity_id
_entity_poly.type
_entity_poly.pdbx_seq_one_letter_code
_entity_poly.pdbx_strand_id
1 'polypeptide(L)'
;MTNQQRELRVMIAMCVLIIVTIALVAVTKALQGTDGESGERKEAPRIRFEAELGELHGTRIASDATGYSGNGYITDFTDETDYAIIPVTVEEAGLYTLYIGYRAAGGYKESELYLNDQPFGKVSFEESSTFTVKKATRVLLEQGQSNIELRRGWGYFDIDYVELQRYDDSQLSAAPTTAKLSNPNATPEAVALMNYLNEQAGKYIISGQQLYSHIIDIENMTGKRPAIVGFDFIEYSPTRAANGSRSSEVEAALSWHKQGGIVTFLWHWNAPTGLIDEPGKEWWRGFYTDAVTFNLAEAVADKESEEYKLLLSDMDVIAQQIKILQLNDVPVLFRPLHEAEGGWFWWGASGPEAAKELYRIMYDRFVNEHKLNNLIWVWNSVDPDWYPGDDVVDIVSYDSYPVAGDHSPIVNYYDALVELTGGTKYIAMMENGSIPDPDAMEAYGANWGLFITWNGDFTMDGKHNSPSFLHKVYNHPRVITLEDLPFNKANQEE
;
A
#
# COMPACT_ATOMS: atom_id res chain seq x y z
N MET A 1 -63.22 -2.78 28.87
CA MET A 1 -61.89 -3.47 28.83
C MET A 1 -62.04 -4.78 29.57
N THR A 2 -61.84 -5.89 28.89
CA THR A 2 -61.95 -7.25 29.46
C THR A 2 -60.77 -7.52 30.40
N ASN A 3 -60.94 -8.41 31.39
CA ASN A 3 -59.85 -8.77 32.32
C ASN A 3 -58.57 -9.24 31.58
N GLN A 4 -58.74 -9.92 30.44
CA GLN A 4 -57.64 -10.32 29.56
C GLN A 4 -56.81 -9.15 29.00
N GLN A 5 -57.44 -8.00 28.69
CA GLN A 5 -56.72 -6.82 28.20
C GLN A 5 -55.96 -6.07 29.32
N ARG A 6 -56.39 -6.22 30.57
CA ARG A 6 -55.65 -5.70 31.73
C ARG A 6 -54.43 -6.56 32.03
N GLU A 7 -54.55 -7.88 31.99
CA GLU A 7 -53.42 -8.79 32.20
C GLU A 7 -52.34 -8.63 31.13
N LEU A 8 -52.71 -8.49 29.85
CA LEU A 8 -51.75 -8.28 28.78
C LEU A 8 -50.99 -6.95 28.92
N ARG A 9 -51.65 -5.88 29.37
CA ARG A 9 -50.99 -4.58 29.62
C ARG A 9 -50.06 -4.62 30.83
N VAL A 10 -50.42 -5.36 31.89
CA VAL A 10 -49.55 -5.57 33.05
C VAL A 10 -48.33 -6.40 32.67
N MET A 11 -48.51 -7.42 31.82
CA MET A 11 -47.41 -8.27 31.36
C MET A 11 -46.45 -7.50 30.44
N ILE A 12 -46.97 -6.69 29.51
CA ILE A 12 -46.13 -5.82 28.66
C ILE A 12 -45.41 -4.76 29.50
N ALA A 13 -46.09 -4.15 30.48
CA ALA A 13 -45.46 -3.17 31.37
C ALA A 13 -44.35 -3.82 32.22
N MET A 14 -44.53 -5.05 32.70
CA MET A 14 -43.50 -5.81 33.42
C MET A 14 -42.33 -6.20 32.52
N CYS A 15 -42.56 -6.62 31.27
CA CYS A 15 -41.49 -6.92 30.33
C CYS A 15 -40.67 -5.67 29.97
N VAL A 16 -41.33 -4.52 29.75
CA VAL A 16 -40.64 -3.24 29.50
C VAL A 16 -39.86 -2.78 30.73
N LEU A 17 -40.41 -2.95 31.94
CA LEU A 17 -39.69 -2.63 33.18
C LEU A 17 -38.46 -3.53 33.37
N ILE A 18 -38.57 -4.83 33.08
CA ILE A 18 -37.43 -5.77 33.16
C ILE A 18 -36.34 -5.41 32.14
N ILE A 19 -36.71 -5.09 30.90
CA ILE A 19 -35.75 -4.69 29.86
C ILE A 19 -35.04 -3.37 30.23
N VAL A 20 -35.77 -2.37 30.74
CA VAL A 20 -35.19 -1.11 31.21
C VAL A 20 -34.29 -1.32 32.43
N THR A 21 -34.63 -2.25 33.32
CA THR A 21 -33.81 -2.55 34.51
C THR A 21 -32.53 -3.31 34.12
N ILE A 22 -32.59 -4.24 33.17
CA ILE A 22 -31.41 -4.94 32.63
C ILE A 22 -30.49 -3.96 31.89
N ALA A 23 -31.05 -3.04 31.09
CA ALA A 23 -30.29 -1.99 30.43
C ALA A 23 -29.64 -1.02 31.43
N LEU A 24 -30.33 -0.64 32.51
CA LEU A 24 -29.75 0.22 33.55
C LEU A 24 -28.61 -0.47 34.32
N VAL A 25 -28.73 -1.78 34.59
CA VAL A 25 -27.69 -2.58 35.26
C VAL A 25 -26.47 -2.79 34.35
N ALA A 26 -26.68 -2.95 33.04
CA ALA A 26 -25.59 -3.03 32.06
C ALA A 26 -24.84 -1.69 31.94
N VAL A 27 -25.56 -0.57 31.95
CA VAL A 27 -24.97 0.79 31.91
C VAL A 27 -24.27 1.15 33.23
N THR A 28 -24.76 0.70 34.39
CA THR A 28 -24.04 0.89 35.66
C THR A 28 -22.81 -0.02 35.80
N LYS A 29 -22.81 -1.23 35.23
CA LYS A 29 -21.59 -2.05 35.13
C LYS A 29 -20.55 -1.45 34.18
N ALA A 30 -20.98 -0.80 33.09
CA ALA A 30 -20.09 -0.09 32.18
C ALA A 30 -19.52 1.21 32.79
N LEU A 31 -20.22 1.83 33.75
CA LEU A 31 -19.82 3.08 34.40
C LEU A 31 -19.13 2.91 35.77
N GLN A 32 -19.08 1.70 36.33
CA GLN A 32 -18.39 1.40 37.60
C GLN A 32 -17.08 0.61 37.43
N GLY A 33 -16.61 0.44 36.19
CA GLY A 33 -15.29 -0.11 35.89
C GLY A 33 -14.21 0.96 35.80
N THR A 34 -14.01 1.75 36.85
CA THR A 34 -12.83 2.64 36.97
C THR A 34 -12.37 2.69 38.42
N ASP A 35 -11.79 1.58 38.88
CA ASP A 35 -10.76 1.63 39.91
C ASP A 35 -9.54 0.91 39.33
N GLY A 36 -8.40 1.60 39.35
CA GLY A 36 -7.22 1.25 38.60
C GLY A 36 -6.62 -0.10 38.98
N GLU A 37 -6.62 -1.01 38.01
CA GLU A 37 -5.56 -1.98 37.82
C GLU A 37 -5.07 -1.83 36.39
N SER A 38 -3.81 -1.38 36.25
CA SER A 38 -3.04 -1.56 35.02
C SER A 38 -2.75 -3.05 34.83
N GLY A 39 -3.78 -3.81 34.47
CA GLY A 39 -3.61 -5.16 33.98
C GLY A 39 -3.09 -5.07 32.56
N GLU A 40 -1.79 -5.31 32.35
CA GLU A 40 -1.27 -5.64 31.02
C GLU A 40 -2.20 -6.70 30.43
N ARG A 41 -2.87 -6.42 29.30
CA ARG A 41 -3.57 -7.45 28.54
C ARG A 41 -2.54 -8.51 28.22
N LYS A 42 -2.64 -9.68 28.86
CA LYS A 42 -1.73 -10.78 28.61
C LYS A 42 -1.92 -11.22 27.16
N GLU A 43 -0.91 -10.96 26.32
CA GLU A 43 -0.93 -11.40 24.93
C GLU A 43 -1.20 -12.90 24.85
N ALA A 44 -1.93 -13.32 23.81
CA ALA A 44 -2.15 -14.73 23.55
C ALA A 44 -0.78 -15.43 23.40
N PRO A 45 -0.63 -16.65 23.92
CA PRO A 45 0.61 -17.40 23.75
C PRO A 45 0.83 -17.71 22.26
N ARG A 46 2.09 -17.73 21.84
CA ARG A 46 2.47 -18.19 20.51
C ARG A 46 2.49 -19.71 20.46
N ILE A 47 1.99 -20.28 19.37
CA ILE A 47 2.00 -21.71 19.07
C ILE A 47 3.06 -21.93 17.99
N ARG A 48 4.07 -22.76 18.27
CA ARG A 48 5.18 -23.03 17.36
C ARG A 48 4.98 -24.33 16.58
N PHE A 49 5.33 -24.29 15.30
CA PHE A 49 5.38 -25.42 14.38
C PHE A 49 6.79 -25.48 13.78
N GLU A 50 7.54 -26.50 14.16
CA GLU A 50 8.93 -26.70 13.73
C GLU A 50 8.97 -27.01 12.21
N ALA A 51 9.78 -26.28 11.46
CA ALA A 51 9.75 -26.34 10.00
C ALA A 51 10.24 -27.69 9.48
N GLU A 52 11.18 -28.35 10.16
CA GLU A 52 11.71 -29.66 9.78
C GLU A 52 10.68 -30.80 9.83
N LEU A 53 9.47 -30.55 10.37
CA LEU A 53 8.33 -31.47 10.32
C LEU A 53 7.42 -31.26 9.10
N GLY A 54 7.72 -30.26 8.27
CA GLY A 54 6.98 -29.94 7.05
C GLY A 54 7.26 -30.86 5.87
N GLU A 55 6.64 -30.54 4.73
CA GLU A 55 6.89 -31.17 3.45
C GLU A 55 7.94 -30.36 2.67
N LEU A 56 8.95 -31.05 2.14
CA LEU A 56 10.12 -30.43 1.49
C LEU A 56 10.13 -30.76 0.00
N HIS A 57 10.25 -29.73 -0.83
CA HIS A 57 10.29 -29.84 -2.29
C HIS A 57 11.54 -29.15 -2.80
N GLY A 58 12.56 -29.94 -3.16
CA GLY A 58 13.87 -29.44 -3.59
C GLY A 58 14.75 -28.87 -2.45
N THR A 59 14.15 -28.63 -1.28
CA THR A 59 14.81 -28.24 -0.03
C THR A 59 15.25 -29.46 0.80
N ARG A 60 16.03 -29.22 1.87
CA ARG A 60 16.42 -30.28 2.83
C ARG A 60 16.44 -29.80 4.28
N ILE A 61 16.45 -30.75 5.21
CA ILE A 61 16.70 -30.51 6.63
C ILE A 61 18.21 -30.44 6.87
N ALA A 62 18.63 -29.44 7.63
CA ALA A 62 19.99 -29.27 8.12
C ALA A 62 19.99 -29.05 9.64
N SER A 63 21.16 -29.21 10.26
CA SER A 63 21.31 -29.13 11.72
C SER A 63 22.73 -28.69 12.13
N ASP A 64 23.50 -28.14 11.19
CA ASP A 64 24.90 -27.74 11.35
C ASP A 64 25.07 -26.29 11.81
N ALA A 65 24.06 -25.44 11.60
CA ALA A 65 23.99 -24.13 12.24
C ALA A 65 23.75 -24.22 13.75
N THR A 66 23.92 -23.11 14.46
CA THR A 66 23.59 -23.02 15.89
C THR A 66 22.40 -22.07 16.10
N GLY A 67 21.60 -22.33 17.14
CA GLY A 67 20.50 -21.45 17.54
C GLY A 67 19.13 -21.78 16.96
N TYR A 68 18.99 -22.88 16.19
CA TYR A 68 17.69 -23.40 15.73
C TYR A 68 16.91 -24.09 16.87
N SER A 69 15.59 -24.25 16.73
CA SER A 69 14.74 -25.04 17.61
C SER A 69 14.44 -26.44 17.06
N GLY A 70 13.78 -27.28 17.86
CA GLY A 70 13.53 -28.66 17.46
C GLY A 70 14.82 -29.46 17.18
N ASN A 71 14.85 -30.15 16.04
CA ASN A 71 15.93 -31.04 15.62
C ASN A 71 16.69 -30.54 14.37
N GLY A 72 16.29 -29.43 13.78
CA GLY A 72 16.92 -28.88 12.59
C GLY A 72 16.18 -27.67 12.05
N TYR A 73 16.45 -27.35 10.80
CA TYR A 73 15.80 -26.28 10.05
C TYR A 73 15.77 -26.65 8.56
N ILE A 74 14.88 -26.03 7.80
CA ILE A 74 14.84 -26.17 6.33
C ILE A 74 15.86 -25.21 5.70
N THR A 75 16.61 -25.71 4.72
CA THR A 75 17.59 -24.95 3.94
C THR A 75 17.56 -25.37 2.46
N ASP A 76 18.52 -24.85 1.68
CA ASP A 76 18.73 -25.11 0.26
C ASP A 76 17.59 -24.61 -0.67
N PHE A 77 16.94 -23.50 -0.33
CA PHE A 77 16.08 -22.76 -1.26
C PHE A 77 16.93 -22.14 -2.38
N THR A 78 17.17 -22.87 -3.48
CA THR A 78 18.15 -22.50 -4.52
C THR A 78 17.62 -22.56 -5.95
N ASP A 79 16.78 -23.54 -6.29
CA ASP A 79 16.10 -23.67 -7.58
C ASP A 79 14.76 -22.90 -7.59
N GLU A 80 14.36 -22.37 -8.75
CA GLU A 80 13.08 -21.64 -8.91
C GLU A 80 11.85 -22.46 -8.50
N THR A 81 11.97 -23.80 -8.49
CA THR A 81 10.91 -24.72 -8.09
C THR A 81 10.98 -25.17 -6.63
N ASP A 82 11.93 -24.65 -5.84
CA ASP A 82 12.10 -25.04 -4.43
C ASP A 82 11.06 -24.37 -3.53
N TYR A 83 10.43 -25.17 -2.67
CA TYR A 83 9.52 -24.69 -1.63
C TYR A 83 9.45 -25.65 -0.44
N ALA A 84 8.85 -25.17 0.65
CA ALA A 84 8.51 -25.97 1.80
C ALA A 84 7.10 -25.64 2.28
N ILE A 85 6.35 -26.67 2.69
CA ILE A 85 5.02 -26.55 3.27
C ILE A 85 5.11 -26.90 4.75
N ILE A 86 4.73 -25.95 5.60
CA ILE A 86 4.71 -26.12 7.05
C ILE A 86 3.24 -26.22 7.49
N PRO A 87 2.74 -27.42 7.82
CA PRO A 87 1.38 -27.60 8.27
C PRO A 87 1.20 -26.99 9.67
N VAL A 88 0.23 -26.11 9.80
CA VAL A 88 -0.16 -25.47 11.06
C VAL A 88 -1.55 -25.92 11.46
N THR A 89 -1.85 -25.96 12.76
CA THR A 89 -3.18 -26.32 13.25
C THR A 89 -3.64 -25.35 14.33
N VAL A 90 -4.85 -24.83 14.18
CA VAL A 90 -5.47 -23.94 15.18
C VAL A 90 -6.76 -24.54 15.72
N GLU A 91 -7.02 -24.34 17.01
CA GLU A 91 -8.21 -24.87 17.68
C GLU A 91 -9.48 -24.04 17.41
N GLU A 92 -9.30 -22.78 17.02
CA GLU A 92 -10.37 -21.81 16.80
C GLU A 92 -10.10 -21.05 15.50
N ALA A 93 -11.15 -20.82 14.70
CA ALA A 93 -11.04 -19.93 13.56
C ALA A 93 -10.76 -18.48 14.01
N GLY A 94 -10.09 -17.71 13.16
CA GLY A 94 -9.82 -16.29 13.40
C GLY A 94 -8.53 -15.79 12.75
N LEU A 95 -8.19 -14.52 13.02
CA LEU A 95 -6.93 -13.93 12.61
C LEU A 95 -5.79 -14.38 13.53
N TYR A 96 -4.64 -14.69 12.93
CA TYR A 96 -3.41 -15.02 13.62
C TYR A 96 -2.27 -14.16 13.07
N THR A 97 -1.44 -13.62 13.95
CA THR A 97 -0.14 -13.07 13.54
C THR A 97 0.79 -14.23 13.24
N LEU A 98 1.35 -14.24 12.03
CA LEU A 98 2.35 -15.19 11.57
C LEU A 98 3.75 -14.63 11.88
N TYR A 99 4.52 -15.42 12.62
CA TYR A 99 5.93 -15.20 12.86
C TYR A 99 6.74 -16.29 12.17
N ILE A 100 7.90 -15.95 11.63
CA ILE A 100 8.80 -16.89 10.97
C ILE A 100 10.16 -16.82 11.65
N GLY A 101 10.60 -17.94 12.20
CA GLY A 101 11.97 -18.14 12.65
C GLY A 101 12.86 -18.39 11.44
N TYR A 102 13.83 -17.52 11.19
CA TYR A 102 14.64 -17.56 9.97
C TYR A 102 16.11 -17.21 10.22
N ARG A 103 16.96 -17.54 9.25
CA ARG A 103 18.33 -17.04 9.14
C ARG A 103 18.63 -16.68 7.68
N ALA A 104 19.18 -15.49 7.44
CA ALA A 104 19.56 -15.03 6.10
C ALA A 104 21.00 -14.50 6.13
N ALA A 105 21.98 -15.41 6.11
CA ALA A 105 23.38 -15.06 6.33
C ALA A 105 24.05 -14.35 5.14
N GLY A 106 23.41 -14.35 3.97
CA GLY A 106 23.94 -13.77 2.73
C GLY A 106 23.34 -12.40 2.38
N GLY A 107 22.90 -11.61 3.35
CA GLY A 107 22.20 -10.34 3.12
C GLY A 107 20.67 -10.47 3.07
N TYR A 108 19.98 -9.35 2.84
CA TYR A 108 18.52 -9.26 2.63
C TYR A 108 18.01 -10.30 1.62
N LYS A 109 16.84 -10.91 1.90
CA LYS A 109 16.14 -11.87 1.03
C LYS A 109 14.63 -11.64 1.03
N GLU A 110 13.98 -12.15 -0.01
CA GLU A 110 12.52 -12.25 -0.10
C GLU A 110 12.10 -13.69 -0.40
N SER A 111 10.95 -14.08 0.11
CA SER A 111 10.28 -15.35 -0.18
C SER A 111 8.82 -15.08 -0.55
N GLU A 112 8.29 -15.84 -1.51
CA GLU A 112 6.85 -15.83 -1.77
C GLU A 112 6.15 -16.66 -0.70
N LEU A 113 5.11 -16.08 -0.10
CA LEU A 113 4.30 -16.73 0.93
C LEU A 113 3.02 -17.25 0.28
N TYR A 114 2.63 -18.47 0.62
CA TYR A 114 1.39 -19.09 0.19
C TYR A 114 0.61 -19.57 1.42
N LEU A 115 -0.71 -19.39 1.38
CA LEU A 115 -1.65 -19.88 2.39
C LEU A 115 -2.63 -20.84 1.71
N ASN A 116 -2.60 -22.12 2.10
CA ASN A 116 -3.46 -23.17 1.51
C ASN A 116 -3.39 -23.20 -0.03
N ASP A 117 -2.16 -23.28 -0.56
CA ASP A 117 -1.81 -23.30 -1.99
C ASP A 117 -2.18 -22.02 -2.79
N GLN A 118 -2.68 -20.98 -2.11
CA GLN A 118 -2.94 -19.67 -2.73
C GLN A 118 -1.81 -18.70 -2.43
N PRO A 119 -1.35 -17.91 -3.42
CA PRO A 119 -0.42 -16.81 -3.16
C PRO A 119 -0.92 -15.87 -2.07
N PHE A 120 -0.01 -15.42 -1.21
CA PHE A 120 -0.30 -14.58 -0.06
C PHE A 120 0.82 -13.55 0.20
N GLY A 121 1.20 -12.86 -0.86
CA GLY A 121 2.21 -11.82 -0.86
C GLY A 121 3.63 -12.37 -0.70
N LYS A 122 4.51 -11.50 -0.18
CA LYS A 122 5.92 -11.80 0.05
C LYS A 122 6.26 -11.55 1.52
N VAL A 123 7.29 -12.24 1.98
CA VAL A 123 7.95 -11.96 3.25
C VAL A 123 9.41 -11.60 3.00
N SER A 124 9.87 -10.55 3.67
CA SER A 124 11.27 -10.13 3.65
C SER A 124 12.02 -10.57 4.90
N PHE A 125 13.30 -10.89 4.69
CA PHE A 125 14.23 -11.38 5.68
C PHE A 125 15.46 -10.48 5.69
N GLU A 126 15.63 -9.71 6.77
CA GLU A 126 16.84 -8.92 6.99
C GLU A 126 18.05 -9.81 7.19
N GLU A 127 19.24 -9.30 6.83
CA GLU A 127 20.48 -10.03 7.03
C GLU A 127 20.64 -10.45 8.50
N SER A 128 20.87 -11.73 8.71
CA SER A 128 21.18 -12.24 10.03
C SER A 128 22.04 -13.50 9.95
N SER A 129 23.17 -13.48 10.65
CA SER A 129 24.09 -14.62 10.76
C SER A 129 23.62 -15.67 11.78
N THR A 130 22.61 -15.36 12.57
CA THR A 130 21.99 -16.23 13.59
C THR A 130 20.48 -16.34 13.37
N PHE A 131 19.85 -17.40 13.85
CA PHE A 131 18.40 -17.50 13.82
C PHE A 131 17.75 -16.34 14.60
N THR A 132 16.77 -15.71 13.98
CA THR A 132 15.97 -14.61 14.53
C THR A 132 14.51 -14.78 14.09
N VAL A 133 13.62 -13.90 14.56
CA VAL A 133 12.18 -13.98 14.27
C VAL A 133 11.71 -12.74 13.52
N LYS A 134 10.97 -12.96 12.43
CA LYS A 134 10.25 -11.91 11.69
C LYS A 134 8.77 -12.00 12.06
N LYS A 135 8.15 -10.88 12.45
CA LYS A 135 6.70 -10.73 12.37
C LYS A 135 6.35 -10.54 10.89
N ALA A 136 5.84 -11.58 10.24
CA ALA A 136 5.72 -11.64 8.78
C ALA A 136 4.47 -10.92 8.29
N THR A 137 3.30 -11.39 8.73
CA THR A 137 1.99 -10.87 8.32
C THR A 137 0.90 -11.36 9.28
N ARG A 138 -0.35 -11.09 8.97
CA ARG A 138 -1.52 -11.73 9.59
C ARG A 138 -2.13 -12.71 8.60
N VAL A 139 -2.63 -13.84 9.08
CA VAL A 139 -3.31 -14.90 8.31
C VAL A 139 -4.67 -15.20 8.94
N LEU A 140 -5.71 -15.31 8.11
CA LEU A 140 -7.04 -15.76 8.52
C LEU A 140 -7.10 -17.27 8.38
N LEU A 141 -7.33 -17.97 9.49
CA LEU A 141 -7.33 -19.42 9.54
C LEU A 141 -8.70 -19.94 9.99
N GLU A 142 -9.13 -21.04 9.38
CA GLU A 142 -10.25 -21.83 9.85
C GLU A 142 -9.80 -22.79 10.97
N GLN A 143 -10.76 -23.28 11.76
CA GLN A 143 -10.47 -24.32 12.75
C GLN A 143 -9.92 -25.58 12.06
N GLY A 144 -8.81 -26.10 12.58
CA GLY A 144 -8.14 -27.28 12.05
C GLY A 144 -6.83 -26.94 11.36
N GLN A 145 -6.46 -27.75 10.37
CA GLN A 145 -5.18 -27.64 9.67
C GLN A 145 -5.23 -26.58 8.57
N SER A 146 -4.14 -25.85 8.40
CA SER A 146 -3.83 -25.01 7.24
C SER A 146 -2.36 -25.20 6.86
N ASN A 147 -1.99 -24.77 5.67
CA ASN A 147 -0.63 -24.88 5.14
C ASN A 147 -0.03 -23.49 4.98
N ILE A 148 1.12 -23.27 5.62
CA ILE A 148 1.98 -22.11 5.36
C ILE A 148 3.10 -22.58 4.45
N GLU A 149 3.12 -22.08 3.22
CA GLU A 149 4.13 -22.44 2.23
C GLU A 149 5.06 -21.27 1.96
N LEU A 150 6.36 -21.54 1.95
CA LEU A 150 7.41 -20.59 1.57
C LEU A 150 8.08 -21.11 0.31
N ARG A 151 8.02 -20.33 -0.77
CA ARG A 151 8.77 -20.62 -1.99
C ARG A 151 10.08 -19.88 -2.00
N ARG A 152 11.03 -20.33 -2.83
CA ARG A 152 12.38 -19.76 -2.89
C ARG A 152 12.40 -18.25 -2.94
N GLY A 153 11.63 -17.58 -3.80
CA GLY A 153 11.77 -16.12 -4.00
C GLY A 153 13.20 -15.76 -4.42
N TRP A 154 13.97 -15.09 -3.56
CA TRP A 154 15.39 -14.80 -3.76
C TRP A 154 16.31 -15.96 -3.31
N GLY A 155 15.81 -16.84 -2.46
CA GLY A 155 16.50 -18.05 -1.98
C GLY A 155 17.58 -17.80 -0.93
N TYR A 156 18.41 -18.81 -0.67
CA TYR A 156 19.58 -18.72 0.23
C TYR A 156 19.27 -18.20 1.65
N PHE A 157 18.10 -18.58 2.17
CA PHE A 157 17.71 -18.41 3.57
C PHE A 157 17.38 -19.76 4.20
N ASP A 158 17.32 -19.78 5.52
CA ASP A 158 16.95 -20.94 6.33
C ASP A 158 15.68 -20.63 7.12
N ILE A 159 14.81 -21.63 7.27
CA ILE A 159 13.56 -21.53 8.04
C ILE A 159 13.59 -22.55 9.19
N ASP A 160 13.51 -22.03 10.41
CA ASP A 160 13.56 -22.80 11.67
C ASP A 160 12.15 -23.27 12.07
N TYR A 161 11.21 -22.34 12.16
CA TYR A 161 9.84 -22.61 12.55
C TYR A 161 8.90 -21.53 12.03
N VAL A 162 7.60 -21.82 12.10
CA VAL A 162 6.55 -20.78 12.10
C VAL A 162 5.85 -20.74 13.44
N GLU A 163 5.45 -19.55 13.84
CA GLU A 163 4.72 -19.30 15.08
C GLU A 163 3.40 -18.57 14.77
N LEU A 164 2.32 -19.01 15.39
CA LEU A 164 1.01 -18.37 15.29
C LEU A 164 0.63 -17.77 16.65
N GLN A 165 0.27 -16.50 16.65
CA GLN A 165 -0.30 -15.82 17.81
C GLN A 165 -1.72 -15.38 17.47
N ARG A 166 -2.73 -15.81 18.25
CA ARG A 166 -4.11 -15.37 18.01
C ARG A 166 -4.16 -13.84 18.07
N TYR A 167 -4.68 -13.23 17.02
CA TYR A 167 -4.86 -11.79 16.93
C TYR A 167 -6.18 -11.41 17.60
N ASP A 168 -6.16 -10.31 18.35
CA ASP A 168 -7.35 -9.76 18.95
C ASP A 168 -7.97 -8.78 17.95
N ASP A 169 -9.08 -9.16 17.32
CA ASP A 169 -9.74 -8.34 16.29
C ASP A 169 -10.14 -6.94 16.80
N SER A 170 -10.24 -6.73 18.11
CA SER A 170 -10.44 -5.38 18.68
C SER A 170 -9.23 -4.46 18.53
N GLN A 171 -8.07 -4.99 18.13
CA GLN A 171 -6.85 -4.27 17.81
C GLN A 171 -6.77 -3.79 16.36
N LEU A 172 -7.72 -4.20 15.49
CA LEU A 172 -7.80 -3.65 14.14
C LEU A 172 -7.93 -2.13 14.23
N SER A 173 -6.93 -1.43 13.70
CA SER A 173 -6.87 0.03 13.76
C SER A 173 -7.99 0.63 12.92
N ALA A 174 -8.51 1.77 13.39
CA ALA A 174 -9.29 2.63 12.52
C ALA A 174 -8.41 3.05 11.34
N ALA A 175 -9.01 3.18 10.15
CA ALA A 175 -8.27 3.61 8.97
C ALA A 175 -7.61 4.99 9.22
N PRO A 176 -6.31 5.14 8.96
CA PRO A 176 -5.62 6.41 9.07
C PRO A 176 -6.20 7.50 8.19
N THR A 177 -6.12 8.74 8.66
CA THR A 177 -6.64 9.92 7.96
C THR A 177 -5.66 11.09 8.10
N THR A 178 -5.58 11.94 7.07
CA THR A 178 -4.73 13.14 7.09
C THR A 178 -5.55 14.35 7.49
N ALA A 179 -5.46 14.77 8.74
CA ALA A 179 -6.29 15.87 9.27
C ALA A 179 -6.00 17.24 8.63
N LYS A 180 -4.76 17.46 8.15
CA LYS A 180 -4.33 18.70 7.54
C LYS A 180 -3.25 18.42 6.50
N LEU A 181 -3.40 19.04 5.32
CA LEU A 181 -2.35 19.05 4.31
C LEU A 181 -1.10 19.79 4.80
N SER A 182 0.06 19.25 4.46
CA SER A 182 1.41 19.75 4.67
C SER A 182 1.56 21.19 4.18
N ASN A 183 0.97 21.51 3.02
CA ASN A 183 0.92 22.87 2.51
C ASN A 183 -0.20 23.70 3.20
N PRO A 184 0.13 24.69 4.04
CA PRO A 184 -0.88 25.51 4.72
C PRO A 184 -1.69 26.41 3.77
N ASN A 185 -1.22 26.60 2.53
CA ASN A 185 -1.88 27.40 1.50
C ASN A 185 -2.58 26.53 0.45
N ALA A 186 -2.81 25.24 0.72
CA ALA A 186 -3.47 24.33 -0.20
C ALA A 186 -4.78 24.92 -0.76
N THR A 187 -5.08 24.69 -2.03
CA THR A 187 -6.30 25.21 -2.65
C THR A 187 -7.54 24.56 -2.03
N PRO A 188 -8.72 25.22 -2.09
CA PRO A 188 -9.96 24.63 -1.61
C PRO A 188 -10.26 23.24 -2.20
N GLU A 189 -9.91 23.02 -3.46
CA GLU A 189 -10.13 21.76 -4.17
C GLU A 189 -9.22 20.64 -3.65
N ALA A 190 -7.96 20.94 -3.34
CA ALA A 190 -7.05 19.98 -2.73
C ALA A 190 -7.51 19.61 -1.31
N VAL A 191 -7.94 20.59 -0.51
CA VAL A 191 -8.53 20.35 0.82
C VAL A 191 -9.80 19.52 0.71
N ALA A 192 -10.68 19.83 -0.25
CA ALA A 192 -11.92 19.08 -0.49
C ALA A 192 -11.65 17.63 -0.89
N LEU A 193 -10.66 17.39 -1.77
CA LEU A 193 -10.26 16.05 -2.15
C LEU A 193 -9.74 15.26 -0.94
N MET A 194 -8.82 15.82 -0.15
CA MET A 194 -8.30 15.14 1.05
C MET A 194 -9.42 14.84 2.08
N ASN A 195 -10.35 15.77 2.28
CA ASN A 195 -11.51 15.53 3.15
C ASN A 195 -12.39 14.39 2.63
N TYR A 196 -12.65 14.36 1.32
CA TYR A 196 -13.40 13.27 0.70
C TYR A 196 -12.70 11.92 0.92
N LEU A 197 -11.38 11.84 0.68
CA LEU A 197 -10.59 10.63 0.95
C LEU A 197 -10.73 10.19 2.42
N ASN A 198 -10.55 11.11 3.37
CA ASN A 198 -10.71 10.83 4.80
C ASN A 198 -12.13 10.34 5.17
N GLU A 199 -13.17 10.87 4.53
CA GLU A 199 -14.56 10.44 4.76
C GLU A 199 -14.81 9.00 4.31
N GLN A 200 -14.10 8.53 3.28
CA GLN A 200 -14.19 7.17 2.75
C GLN A 200 -13.29 6.17 3.49
N ALA A 201 -12.24 6.64 4.16
CA ALA A 201 -11.27 5.82 4.86
C ALA A 201 -11.94 4.77 5.77
N GLY A 202 -11.59 3.50 5.57
CA GLY A 202 -12.12 2.36 6.33
C GLY A 202 -13.54 1.92 5.95
N LYS A 203 -14.25 2.65 5.08
CA LYS A 203 -15.58 2.29 4.59
C LYS A 203 -15.51 1.77 3.16
N TYR A 204 -14.79 2.48 2.31
CA TYR A 204 -14.67 2.18 0.89
C TYR A 204 -13.21 2.19 0.45
N ILE A 205 -12.94 1.52 -0.67
CA ILE A 205 -11.70 1.67 -1.43
C ILE A 205 -12.03 2.34 -2.76
N ILE A 206 -11.23 3.32 -3.15
CA ILE A 206 -11.44 4.08 -4.38
C ILE A 206 -10.67 3.41 -5.51
N SER A 207 -11.39 3.07 -6.59
CA SER A 207 -10.79 2.39 -7.75
C SER A 207 -9.96 3.34 -8.61
N GLY A 208 -8.84 2.84 -9.11
CA GLY A 208 -7.92 3.61 -9.94
C GLY A 208 -7.24 2.78 -11.02
N GLN A 209 -6.88 3.43 -12.11
CA GLN A 209 -6.21 2.84 -13.26
C GLN A 209 -5.11 3.78 -13.77
N GLN A 210 -3.90 3.26 -13.99
CA GLN A 210 -2.87 3.99 -14.71
C GLN A 210 -3.21 4.02 -16.21
N LEU A 211 -2.92 5.15 -16.85
CA LEU A 211 -3.06 5.43 -18.28
C LEU A 211 -4.52 5.61 -18.74
N TYR A 212 -4.85 6.85 -19.13
CA TYR A 212 -6.20 7.26 -19.52
C TYR A 212 -6.82 6.40 -20.65
N SER A 213 -6.00 5.91 -21.59
CA SER A 213 -6.51 5.09 -22.70
C SER A 213 -7.02 3.71 -22.26
N HIS A 214 -6.66 3.22 -21.07
CA HIS A 214 -7.09 1.90 -20.56
C HIS A 214 -8.44 1.93 -19.83
N ILE A 215 -9.00 3.13 -19.59
CA ILE A 215 -10.32 3.29 -18.97
C ILE A 215 -11.40 2.55 -19.77
N ILE A 216 -11.33 2.62 -21.10
CA ILE A 216 -12.34 1.99 -21.97
C ILE A 216 -12.30 0.46 -21.87
N ASP A 217 -11.12 -0.13 -21.64
CA ASP A 217 -10.98 -1.56 -21.48
C ASP A 217 -11.61 -2.02 -20.16
N ILE A 218 -11.36 -1.30 -19.07
CA ILE A 218 -12.03 -1.51 -17.78
C ILE A 218 -13.56 -1.36 -17.93
N GLU A 219 -14.04 -0.31 -18.60
CA GLU A 219 -15.47 -0.09 -18.82
C GLU A 219 -16.11 -1.23 -19.62
N ASN A 220 -15.46 -1.70 -20.67
CA ASN A 220 -15.94 -2.82 -21.48
C ASN A 220 -16.01 -4.13 -20.69
N MET A 221 -15.08 -4.37 -19.77
CA MET A 221 -15.04 -5.60 -18.96
C MET A 221 -16.00 -5.56 -17.77
N THR A 222 -16.17 -4.38 -17.16
CA THR A 222 -16.81 -4.26 -15.84
C THR A 222 -18.15 -3.52 -15.88
N GLY A 223 -18.40 -2.71 -16.91
CA GLY A 223 -19.52 -1.78 -16.99
C GLY A 223 -19.35 -0.52 -16.14
N LYS A 224 -18.15 -0.31 -15.57
CA LYS A 224 -17.82 0.78 -14.64
C LYS A 224 -16.52 1.44 -15.04
N ARG A 225 -16.34 2.72 -14.68
CA ARG A 225 -15.07 3.44 -14.89
C ARG A 225 -14.36 3.67 -13.57
N PRO A 226 -13.02 3.56 -13.50
CA PRO A 226 -12.28 3.84 -12.27
C PRO A 226 -12.58 5.26 -11.79
N ALA A 227 -12.55 5.49 -10.48
CA ALA A 227 -12.72 6.83 -9.91
C ALA A 227 -11.46 7.71 -10.11
N ILE A 228 -10.28 7.08 -10.09
CA ILE A 228 -8.98 7.73 -10.23
C ILE A 228 -8.33 7.33 -11.56
N VAL A 229 -7.68 8.29 -12.23
CA VAL A 229 -6.77 7.98 -13.35
C VAL A 229 -5.39 8.49 -13.03
N GLY A 230 -4.41 7.60 -13.19
CA GLY A 230 -3.00 7.88 -13.06
C GLY A 230 -2.36 8.31 -14.38
N PHE A 231 -1.54 9.35 -14.25
CA PHE A 231 -0.81 10.03 -15.30
C PHE A 231 0.68 10.13 -14.92
N ASP A 232 1.54 10.44 -15.88
CA ASP A 232 2.98 10.52 -15.74
C ASP A 232 3.56 11.75 -16.45
N PHE A 233 4.39 12.49 -15.72
CA PHE A 233 5.13 13.62 -16.27
C PHE A 233 6.39 13.24 -17.08
N ILE A 234 6.72 11.95 -17.20
CA ILE A 234 7.92 11.40 -17.85
C ILE A 234 8.32 12.09 -19.16
N GLU A 235 7.38 12.26 -20.10
CA GLU A 235 7.69 12.83 -21.41
C GLU A 235 7.92 14.35 -21.40
N TYR A 236 7.61 15.02 -20.28
CA TYR A 236 7.95 16.44 -20.06
C TYR A 236 9.36 16.64 -19.48
N SER A 237 10.04 15.57 -19.03
CA SER A 237 11.45 15.68 -18.62
C SER A 237 12.29 16.29 -19.75
N PRO A 238 13.05 17.38 -19.50
CA PRO A 238 13.80 18.09 -20.53
C PRO A 238 14.71 17.21 -21.40
N THR A 239 15.35 16.21 -20.81
CA THR A 239 16.21 15.27 -21.56
C THR A 239 15.42 14.38 -22.53
N ARG A 240 14.18 14.02 -22.22
CA ARG A 240 13.28 13.33 -23.17
C ARG A 240 12.73 14.28 -24.22
N ALA A 241 12.28 15.47 -23.81
CA ALA A 241 11.77 16.48 -24.74
C ALA A 241 12.82 16.91 -25.78
N ALA A 242 14.09 17.00 -25.37
CA ALA A 242 15.24 17.24 -26.25
C ALA A 242 15.45 16.12 -27.28
N ASN A 243 15.09 14.88 -26.94
CA ASN A 243 15.08 13.71 -27.84
C ASN A 243 13.76 13.57 -28.63
N GLY A 244 12.89 14.58 -28.59
CA GLY A 244 11.70 14.64 -29.42
C GLY A 244 10.42 14.10 -28.77
N SER A 245 10.48 13.63 -27.52
CA SER A 245 9.29 13.24 -26.77
C SER A 245 8.27 14.36 -26.64
N ARG A 246 6.99 14.01 -26.67
CA ARG A 246 5.85 14.92 -26.49
C ARG A 246 4.79 14.20 -25.66
N SER A 247 4.04 14.95 -24.87
CA SER A 247 2.94 14.40 -24.09
C SER A 247 1.69 15.27 -24.18
N SER A 248 0.55 14.61 -23.98
CA SER A 248 -0.79 15.18 -23.85
C SER A 248 -1.46 14.75 -22.53
N GLU A 249 -0.66 14.33 -21.55
CA GLU A 249 -1.16 13.79 -20.27
C GLU A 249 -1.86 14.86 -19.44
N VAL A 250 -1.37 16.10 -19.46
CA VAL A 250 -2.03 17.23 -18.79
C VAL A 250 -3.41 17.49 -19.40
N GLU A 251 -3.54 17.48 -20.72
CA GLU A 251 -4.83 17.65 -21.40
C GLU A 251 -5.79 16.49 -21.10
N ALA A 252 -5.28 15.26 -21.03
CA ALA A 252 -6.08 14.10 -20.65
C ALA A 252 -6.54 14.18 -19.18
N ALA A 253 -5.68 14.65 -18.27
CA ALA A 253 -6.04 14.90 -16.88
C ALA A 253 -7.11 15.98 -16.73
N LEU A 254 -7.04 17.08 -17.48
CA LEU A 254 -8.09 18.09 -17.54
C LEU A 254 -9.42 17.49 -18.04
N SER A 255 -9.37 16.63 -19.07
CA SER A 255 -10.54 15.92 -19.58
C SER A 255 -11.15 14.97 -18.56
N TRP A 256 -10.32 14.25 -17.81
CA TRP A 256 -10.77 13.35 -16.77
C TRP A 256 -11.40 14.09 -15.59
N HIS A 257 -10.73 15.13 -15.09
CA HIS A 257 -11.26 15.97 -14.01
C HIS A 257 -12.59 16.62 -14.40
N LYS A 258 -12.76 17.04 -15.66
CA LYS A 258 -14.02 17.60 -16.16
C LYS A 258 -15.20 16.62 -16.06
N GLN A 259 -14.94 15.32 -16.11
CA GLN A 259 -15.92 14.25 -15.91
C GLN A 259 -16.22 13.97 -14.42
N GLY A 260 -15.52 14.64 -13.51
CA GLY A 260 -15.63 14.45 -12.06
C GLY A 260 -14.64 13.44 -11.49
N GLY A 261 -13.71 12.94 -12.29
CA GLY A 261 -12.70 11.98 -11.88
C GLY A 261 -11.56 12.61 -11.07
N ILE A 262 -10.92 11.79 -10.23
CA ILE A 262 -9.75 12.17 -9.44
C ILE A 262 -8.48 11.97 -10.29
N VAL A 263 -7.54 12.92 -10.19
CA VAL A 263 -6.29 12.93 -10.95
C VAL A 263 -5.12 12.64 -10.02
N THR A 264 -4.25 11.72 -10.43
CA THR A 264 -2.96 11.48 -9.81
C THR A 264 -1.85 11.52 -10.84
N PHE A 265 -0.71 12.12 -10.48
CA PHE A 265 0.48 12.15 -11.32
C PHE A 265 1.66 11.56 -10.55
N LEU A 266 2.33 10.60 -11.17
CA LEU A 266 3.71 10.25 -10.85
C LEU A 266 4.67 10.95 -11.82
N TRP A 267 5.97 10.77 -11.59
CA TRP A 267 6.99 11.26 -12.51
C TRP A 267 8.14 10.27 -12.60
N HIS A 268 8.20 9.49 -13.68
CA HIS A 268 9.43 8.79 -14.03
C HIS A 268 10.46 9.80 -14.53
N TRP A 269 11.16 10.43 -13.60
CA TRP A 269 12.06 11.53 -13.89
C TRP A 269 13.27 11.02 -14.67
N ASN A 270 13.31 11.29 -15.98
CA ASN A 270 14.49 11.01 -16.79
C ASN A 270 15.61 11.95 -16.37
N ALA A 271 16.77 11.43 -15.92
CA ALA A 271 17.80 12.22 -15.27
C ALA A 271 18.17 13.47 -16.09
N PRO A 272 18.47 14.60 -15.42
CA PRO A 272 18.74 15.88 -16.09
C PRO A 272 20.00 15.85 -16.97
N THR A 273 20.95 14.97 -16.68
CA THR A 273 22.19 14.78 -17.43
C THR A 273 22.74 13.37 -17.18
N GLY A 274 23.85 13.02 -17.83
CA GLY A 274 24.55 11.74 -17.62
C GLY A 274 23.82 10.53 -18.20
N LEU A 275 22.99 10.72 -19.24
CA LEU A 275 22.38 9.59 -19.96
C LEU A 275 23.47 8.79 -20.69
N ILE A 276 23.46 7.46 -20.52
CA ILE A 276 24.45 6.58 -21.16
C ILE A 276 24.14 6.42 -22.65
N ASP A 277 22.88 6.16 -23.01
CA ASP A 277 22.37 6.01 -24.38
C ASP A 277 23.14 4.96 -25.23
N GLU A 278 23.31 3.77 -24.67
CA GLU A 278 23.87 2.59 -25.32
C GLU A 278 22.82 1.47 -25.41
N PRO A 279 22.99 0.40 -26.23
CA PRO A 279 22.01 -0.69 -26.30
C PRO A 279 21.70 -1.29 -24.92
N GLY A 280 20.41 -1.32 -24.55
CA GLY A 280 19.92 -1.73 -23.22
C GLY A 280 19.91 -0.62 -22.16
N LYS A 281 20.42 0.56 -22.50
CA LYS A 281 20.53 1.78 -21.67
C LYS A 281 20.15 3.01 -22.48
N GLU A 282 19.17 2.85 -23.36
CA GLU A 282 18.71 3.89 -24.26
C GLU A 282 18.29 5.15 -23.48
N TRP A 283 18.40 6.33 -24.08
CA TRP A 283 18.09 7.61 -23.42
C TRP A 283 16.70 7.65 -22.74
N TRP A 284 15.71 6.92 -23.28
CA TRP A 284 14.36 6.84 -22.74
C TRP A 284 14.28 5.98 -21.46
N ARG A 285 15.31 5.22 -21.13
CA ARG A 285 15.48 4.50 -19.85
C ARG A 285 16.13 5.37 -18.78
N GLY A 286 16.40 6.65 -19.05
CA GLY A 286 17.20 7.53 -18.20
C GLY A 286 16.64 7.84 -16.81
N PHE A 287 15.52 7.25 -16.42
CA PHE A 287 15.05 7.25 -15.03
C PHE A 287 15.63 6.08 -14.21
N TYR A 288 16.09 5.00 -14.85
CA TYR A 288 16.76 3.88 -14.19
C TYR A 288 18.21 4.21 -13.85
N THR A 289 18.64 3.77 -12.67
CA THR A 289 20.02 3.87 -12.17
C THR A 289 21.03 3.27 -13.13
N ASP A 290 20.70 2.15 -13.77
CA ASP A 290 21.63 1.45 -14.67
C ASP A 290 21.84 2.16 -16.02
N ALA A 291 20.98 3.11 -16.38
CA ALA A 291 20.99 3.84 -17.65
C ALA A 291 21.62 5.25 -17.55
N VAL A 292 22.09 5.64 -16.36
CA VAL A 292 22.64 6.98 -16.11
C VAL A 292 23.94 6.94 -15.30
N THR A 293 24.74 8.00 -15.41
CA THR A 293 25.91 8.26 -14.56
C THR A 293 25.67 9.39 -13.57
N PHE A 294 24.43 9.91 -13.50
CA PHE A 294 24.06 11.01 -12.61
C PHE A 294 24.17 10.59 -11.14
N ASN A 295 24.85 11.39 -10.31
CA ASN A 295 25.01 11.13 -8.88
C ASN A 295 24.23 12.18 -8.07
N LEU A 296 23.13 11.77 -7.46
CA LEU A 296 22.28 12.66 -6.69
C LEU A 296 23.00 13.24 -5.46
N ALA A 297 23.77 12.42 -4.72
CA ALA A 297 24.48 12.89 -3.53
C ALA A 297 25.48 14.00 -3.86
N GLU A 298 26.20 13.91 -4.98
CA GLU A 298 27.11 14.97 -5.43
C GLU A 298 26.33 16.23 -5.84
N ALA A 299 25.23 16.06 -6.59
CA ALA A 299 24.40 17.17 -7.03
C ALA A 299 23.81 17.97 -5.86
N VAL A 300 23.27 17.32 -4.82
CA VAL A 300 22.67 18.03 -3.68
C VAL A 300 23.71 18.60 -2.71
N ALA A 301 24.92 18.04 -2.67
CA ALA A 301 26.01 18.53 -1.83
C ALA A 301 26.59 19.87 -2.31
N ASP A 302 26.58 20.14 -3.62
CA ASP A 302 27.01 21.42 -4.20
C ASP A 302 25.85 22.13 -4.93
N LYS A 303 25.17 23.02 -4.22
CA LYS A 303 24.02 23.78 -4.75
C LYS A 303 24.38 24.81 -5.82
N GLU A 304 25.67 25.06 -6.06
CA GLU A 304 26.15 25.91 -7.14
C GLU A 304 26.56 25.12 -8.40
N SER A 305 26.58 23.77 -8.31
CA SER A 305 26.91 22.88 -9.43
C SER A 305 25.92 23.01 -10.60
N GLU A 306 26.36 22.59 -11.78
CA GLU A 306 25.50 22.55 -12.96
C GLU A 306 24.42 21.46 -12.80
N GLU A 307 24.78 20.33 -12.20
CA GLU A 307 23.90 19.21 -11.90
C GLU A 307 22.72 19.65 -11.01
N TYR A 308 22.98 20.43 -9.96
CA TYR A 308 21.93 21.00 -9.12
C TYR A 308 21.03 21.98 -9.87
N LYS A 309 21.61 22.85 -10.70
CA LYS A 309 20.85 23.80 -11.52
C LYS A 309 19.96 23.09 -12.53
N LEU A 310 20.43 21.99 -13.11
CA LEU A 310 19.62 21.17 -14.02
C LEU A 310 18.49 20.44 -13.28
N LEU A 311 18.69 19.96 -12.04
CA LEU A 311 17.60 19.43 -11.21
C LEU A 311 16.49 20.47 -11.04
N LEU A 312 16.85 21.71 -10.67
CA LEU A 312 15.89 22.80 -10.54
C LEU A 312 15.22 23.16 -11.88
N SER A 313 15.97 23.13 -12.98
CA SER A 313 15.43 23.38 -14.32
C SER A 313 14.37 22.36 -14.72
N ASP A 314 14.63 21.08 -14.48
CA ASP A 314 13.66 20.00 -14.73
C ASP A 314 12.40 20.18 -13.87
N MET A 315 12.58 20.47 -12.58
CA MET A 315 11.49 20.81 -11.67
C MET A 315 10.66 22.00 -12.19
N ASP A 316 11.29 23.06 -12.70
CA ASP A 316 10.60 24.24 -13.23
C ASP A 316 9.75 23.92 -14.47
N VAL A 317 10.16 22.96 -15.29
CA VAL A 317 9.38 22.50 -16.46
C VAL A 317 8.14 21.73 -15.99
N ILE A 318 8.28 20.84 -15.01
CA ILE A 318 7.14 20.11 -14.43
C ILE A 318 6.21 21.06 -13.68
N ALA A 319 6.75 22.05 -12.97
CA ALA A 319 5.98 23.07 -12.28
C ALA A 319 5.06 23.84 -13.24
N GLN A 320 5.49 24.11 -14.48
CA GLN A 320 4.65 24.72 -15.51
C GLN A 320 3.46 23.83 -15.90
N GLN A 321 3.67 22.51 -16.00
CA GLN A 321 2.60 21.56 -16.30
C GLN A 321 1.58 21.48 -15.15
N ILE A 322 2.06 21.38 -13.91
CA ILE A 322 1.21 21.41 -12.72
C ILE A 322 0.48 22.75 -12.61
N LYS A 323 1.10 23.87 -13.02
CA LYS A 323 0.44 25.18 -13.00
C LYS A 323 -0.76 25.22 -13.92
N ILE A 324 -0.74 24.55 -15.07
CA ILE A 324 -1.89 24.43 -15.96
C ILE A 324 -3.05 23.74 -15.24
N LEU A 325 -2.78 22.65 -14.52
CA LEU A 325 -3.77 21.93 -13.71
C LEU A 325 -4.33 22.84 -12.60
N GLN A 326 -3.47 23.55 -11.87
CA GLN A 326 -3.90 24.49 -10.83
C GLN A 326 -4.78 25.62 -11.36
N LEU A 327 -4.44 26.20 -12.51
CA LEU A 327 -5.21 27.28 -13.13
C LEU A 327 -6.59 26.82 -13.63
N ASN A 328 -6.82 25.50 -13.70
CA ASN A 328 -8.11 24.88 -14.02
C ASN A 328 -8.71 24.18 -12.79
N ASP A 329 -8.31 24.59 -11.58
CA ASP A 329 -8.85 24.13 -10.30
C ASP A 329 -8.75 22.60 -10.10
N VAL A 330 -7.76 21.94 -10.72
CA VAL A 330 -7.58 20.48 -10.61
C VAL A 330 -6.69 20.17 -9.41
N PRO A 331 -7.20 19.52 -8.34
CA PRO A 331 -6.36 18.96 -7.29
C PRO A 331 -5.66 17.70 -7.80
N VAL A 332 -4.40 17.50 -7.40
CA VAL A 332 -3.56 16.40 -7.88
C VAL A 332 -2.98 15.63 -6.71
N LEU A 333 -3.20 14.32 -6.67
CA LEU A 333 -2.38 13.42 -5.88
C LEU A 333 -1.01 13.33 -6.58
N PHE A 334 0.01 13.98 -6.03
CA PHE A 334 1.32 14.08 -6.66
C PHE A 334 2.29 13.16 -5.96
N ARG A 335 2.78 12.16 -6.68
CA ARG A 335 3.66 11.10 -6.17
C ARG A 335 5.02 11.12 -6.88
N PRO A 336 5.88 12.11 -6.56
CA PRO A 336 7.22 12.18 -7.13
C PRO A 336 8.17 11.22 -6.43
N LEU A 337 9.30 10.91 -7.08
CA LEU A 337 10.40 10.13 -6.49
C LEU A 337 9.91 8.78 -5.94
N HIS A 338 8.98 8.13 -6.63
CA HIS A 338 8.38 6.88 -6.20
C HIS A 338 9.40 5.73 -6.16
N GLU A 339 9.12 4.71 -5.35
CA GLU A 339 9.96 3.52 -5.17
C GLU A 339 11.44 3.83 -4.85
N ALA A 340 11.71 4.95 -4.17
CA ALA A 340 13.07 5.38 -3.89
C ALA A 340 13.89 4.31 -3.13
N GLU A 341 13.25 3.60 -2.18
CA GLU A 341 13.90 2.56 -1.37
C GLU A 341 14.48 1.40 -2.19
N GLY A 342 13.93 1.16 -3.38
CA GLY A 342 14.39 0.11 -4.29
C GLY A 342 15.73 0.39 -4.96
N GLY A 343 16.12 1.67 -5.08
CA GLY A 343 17.40 2.08 -5.67
C GLY A 343 17.55 1.83 -7.19
N TRP A 344 16.55 1.23 -7.84
CA TRP A 344 16.55 1.03 -9.30
C TRP A 344 16.28 2.31 -10.08
N PHE A 345 15.70 3.33 -9.46
CA PHE A 345 15.64 4.68 -10.01
C PHE A 345 16.76 5.56 -9.46
N TRP A 346 17.27 6.47 -10.29
CA TRP A 346 18.47 7.24 -9.94
C TRP A 346 18.31 8.09 -8.67
N TRP A 347 17.08 8.51 -8.34
CA TRP A 347 16.80 9.28 -7.13
C TRP A 347 16.92 8.46 -5.84
N GLY A 348 16.85 7.12 -5.94
CA GLY A 348 17.11 6.19 -4.84
C GLY A 348 18.55 5.68 -4.77
N ALA A 349 19.33 5.84 -5.84
CA ALA A 349 20.65 5.21 -5.96
C ALA A 349 21.70 5.68 -4.94
N SER A 350 21.53 6.89 -4.39
CA SER A 350 22.45 7.48 -3.41
C SER A 350 22.01 7.30 -1.95
N GLY A 351 21.01 6.43 -1.71
CA GLY A 351 20.51 6.13 -0.37
C GLY A 351 19.52 7.15 0.20
N PRO A 352 19.00 6.88 1.41
CA PRO A 352 17.84 7.56 1.96
C PRO A 352 18.04 9.06 2.18
N GLU A 353 19.21 9.50 2.66
CA GLU A 353 19.44 10.92 2.96
C GLU A 353 19.38 11.80 1.72
N ALA A 354 19.97 11.35 0.61
CA ALA A 354 19.95 12.08 -0.65
C ALA A 354 18.53 12.15 -1.25
N ALA A 355 17.77 11.05 -1.16
CA ALA A 355 16.38 11.00 -1.61
C ALA A 355 15.48 11.94 -0.79
N LYS A 356 15.61 11.92 0.55
CA LYS A 356 14.89 12.83 1.44
C LYS A 356 15.24 14.30 1.19
N GLU A 357 16.52 14.62 0.97
CA GLU A 357 16.92 15.99 0.60
C GLU A 357 16.29 16.43 -0.72
N LEU A 358 16.33 15.59 -1.76
CA LEU A 358 15.71 15.89 -3.06
C LEU A 358 14.20 16.10 -2.94
N TYR A 359 13.51 15.26 -2.18
CA TYR A 359 12.07 15.41 -1.94
C TYR A 359 11.73 16.76 -1.30
N ARG A 360 12.52 17.18 -0.30
CA ARG A 360 12.34 18.48 0.37
C ARG A 360 12.71 19.67 -0.52
N ILE A 361 13.72 19.55 -1.38
CA ILE A 361 14.03 20.55 -2.41
C ILE A 361 12.85 20.71 -3.37
N MET A 362 12.28 19.59 -3.86
CA MET A 362 11.12 19.63 -4.74
C MET A 362 9.91 20.25 -4.06
N TYR A 363 9.64 19.88 -2.80
CA TYR A 363 8.57 20.47 -2.01
C TYR A 363 8.72 21.98 -1.89
N ASP A 364 9.90 22.48 -1.51
CA ASP A 364 10.17 23.92 -1.39
C ASP A 364 10.03 24.63 -2.75
N ARG A 365 10.62 24.08 -3.81
CA ARG A 365 10.54 24.64 -5.17
C ARG A 365 9.08 24.73 -5.64
N PHE A 366 8.28 23.69 -5.45
CA PHE A 366 6.90 23.66 -5.94
C PHE A 366 5.96 24.49 -5.07
N VAL A 367 6.01 24.31 -3.75
CA VAL A 367 5.09 24.98 -2.81
C VAL A 367 5.50 26.42 -2.55
N ASN A 368 6.78 26.68 -2.24
CA ASN A 368 7.23 27.98 -1.81
C ASN A 368 7.67 28.89 -2.96
N GLU A 369 8.27 28.37 -4.01
CA GLU A 369 8.69 29.20 -5.14
C GLU A 369 7.62 29.32 -6.22
N HIS A 370 7.11 28.20 -6.74
CA HIS A 370 6.10 28.20 -7.83
C HIS A 370 4.65 28.41 -7.36
N LYS A 371 4.41 28.33 -6.04
CA LYS A 371 3.08 28.46 -5.43
C LYS A 371 2.07 27.46 -6.02
N LEU A 372 2.51 26.21 -6.13
CA LEU A 372 1.71 25.06 -6.52
C LEU A 372 1.02 24.52 -5.26
N ASN A 373 -0.19 25.01 -5.05
CA ASN A 373 -1.03 24.76 -3.88
C ASN A 373 -2.11 23.71 -4.14
N ASN A 374 -2.26 23.21 -5.37
CA ASN A 374 -3.24 22.18 -5.72
C ASN A 374 -2.71 20.75 -5.52
N LEU A 375 -1.49 20.60 -4.99
CA LEU A 375 -0.84 19.30 -4.79
C LEU A 375 -1.18 18.71 -3.42
N ILE A 376 -1.46 17.41 -3.41
CA ILE A 376 -1.49 16.53 -2.24
C ILE A 376 -0.29 15.59 -2.39
N TRP A 377 0.68 15.70 -1.49
CA TRP A 377 1.99 15.06 -1.60
C TRP A 377 1.94 13.60 -1.13
N VAL A 378 2.31 12.68 -2.02
CA VAL A 378 2.26 11.24 -1.77
C VAL A 378 3.67 10.67 -1.73
N TRP A 379 4.05 10.10 -0.58
CA TRP A 379 5.33 9.42 -0.37
C TRP A 379 5.20 7.92 -0.57
N ASN A 380 6.19 7.28 -1.21
CA ASN A 380 6.14 5.86 -1.56
C ASN A 380 7.37 5.09 -1.06
N SER A 381 7.30 4.69 0.20
CA SER A 381 8.23 3.76 0.83
C SER A 381 7.67 3.41 2.21
N VAL A 382 7.86 2.16 2.64
CA VAL A 382 7.46 1.69 3.97
C VAL A 382 8.60 1.77 4.99
N ASP A 383 9.83 1.94 4.51
CA ASP A 383 11.03 2.02 5.34
C ASP A 383 11.15 3.38 6.06
N PRO A 384 11.17 3.41 7.41
CA PRO A 384 11.34 4.63 8.18
C PRO A 384 12.60 5.43 7.85
N ASP A 385 13.69 4.79 7.41
CA ASP A 385 14.93 5.49 7.06
C ASP A 385 14.76 6.41 5.85
N TRP A 386 13.80 6.10 4.98
CA TRP A 386 13.53 6.83 3.74
C TRP A 386 12.45 7.91 3.90
N TYR A 387 11.70 7.93 5.00
CA TYR A 387 10.58 8.86 5.17
C TYR A 387 11.04 10.33 5.31
N PRO A 388 10.62 11.25 4.42
CA PRO A 388 11.09 12.64 4.41
C PRO A 388 10.48 13.53 5.49
N GLY A 389 9.43 13.07 6.18
CA GLY A 389 8.83 13.71 7.34
C GLY A 389 7.39 14.19 7.14
N ASP A 390 6.65 14.26 8.25
CA ASP A 390 5.22 14.62 8.28
C ASP A 390 4.90 16.02 7.75
N ASP A 391 5.88 16.91 7.71
CA ASP A 391 5.72 18.31 7.31
C ASP A 391 5.73 18.52 5.79
N VAL A 392 6.08 17.48 5.01
CA VAL A 392 6.15 17.51 3.54
C VAL A 392 5.37 16.36 2.86
N VAL A 393 4.70 15.51 3.66
CA VAL A 393 3.92 14.36 3.17
C VAL A 393 2.47 14.45 3.63
N ASP A 394 1.54 14.20 2.71
CA ASP A 394 0.10 14.16 2.98
C ASP A 394 -0.44 12.73 3.02
N ILE A 395 0.07 11.85 2.14
CA ILE A 395 -0.35 10.45 2.00
C ILE A 395 0.92 9.59 1.97
N VAL A 396 0.88 8.43 2.62
CA VAL A 396 1.91 7.40 2.46
C VAL A 396 1.39 6.23 1.64
N SER A 397 2.23 5.64 0.81
CA SER A 397 1.81 4.59 -0.12
C SER A 397 2.80 3.46 -0.28
N TYR A 398 2.28 2.36 -0.80
CA TYR A 398 3.04 1.20 -1.23
C TYR A 398 2.67 0.83 -2.67
N ASP A 399 3.66 0.38 -3.44
CA ASP A 399 3.50 -0.11 -4.81
C ASP A 399 3.59 -1.64 -4.78
N SER A 400 2.48 -2.31 -5.11
CA SER A 400 2.30 -3.74 -4.84
C SER A 400 2.29 -4.60 -6.10
N TYR A 401 3.38 -5.33 -6.33
CA TYR A 401 3.51 -6.27 -7.44
C TYR A 401 3.73 -7.70 -6.93
N PRO A 402 2.70 -8.35 -6.35
CA PRO A 402 2.79 -9.75 -5.99
C PRO A 402 2.75 -10.64 -7.25
N VAL A 403 2.86 -11.96 -7.07
CA VAL A 403 2.72 -12.88 -8.21
C VAL A 403 1.36 -12.72 -8.88
N ALA A 404 1.29 -12.98 -10.18
CA ALA A 404 0.06 -12.81 -10.95
C ALA A 404 -1.09 -13.66 -10.36
N GLY A 405 -2.22 -13.01 -10.06
CA GLY A 405 -3.40 -13.63 -9.47
C GLY A 405 -3.41 -13.69 -7.94
N ASP A 406 -2.37 -13.18 -7.30
CA ASP A 406 -2.35 -12.96 -5.85
C ASP A 406 -3.24 -11.76 -5.47
N HIS A 407 -4.41 -12.06 -4.94
CA HIS A 407 -5.38 -11.06 -4.47
C HIS A 407 -5.39 -10.92 -2.94
N SER A 408 -4.29 -11.28 -2.27
CA SER A 408 -4.14 -11.11 -0.83
C SER A 408 -4.22 -9.63 -0.41
N PRO A 409 -4.55 -9.33 0.86
CA PRO A 409 -4.81 -7.96 1.29
C PRO A 409 -3.54 -7.11 1.48
N ILE A 410 -2.35 -7.70 1.34
CA ILE A 410 -1.05 -7.01 1.51
C ILE A 410 -0.96 -6.30 2.88
N VAL A 411 -1.51 -6.94 3.91
CA VAL A 411 -1.79 -6.32 5.21
C VAL A 411 -0.52 -5.95 5.99
N ASN A 412 0.59 -6.66 5.78
CA ASN A 412 1.86 -6.37 6.43
C ASN A 412 2.43 -5.00 6.01
N TYR A 413 2.33 -4.62 4.73
CA TYR A 413 2.77 -3.30 4.27
C TYR A 413 1.78 -2.21 4.68
N TYR A 414 0.49 -2.51 4.74
CA TYR A 414 -0.49 -1.61 5.33
C TYR A 414 -0.14 -1.29 6.79
N ASP A 415 0.08 -2.31 7.61
CA ASP A 415 0.44 -2.16 9.03
C ASP A 415 1.76 -1.39 9.20
N ALA A 416 2.75 -1.62 8.33
CA ALA A 416 4.01 -0.87 8.33
C ALA A 416 3.79 0.63 8.07
N LEU A 417 2.91 1.01 7.15
CA LEU A 417 2.56 2.40 6.88
C LEU A 417 1.76 3.05 8.02
N VAL A 418 0.90 2.27 8.70
CA VAL A 418 0.22 2.73 9.92
C VAL A 418 1.27 3.04 11.00
N GLU A 419 2.23 2.14 11.22
CA GLU A 419 3.30 2.31 12.20
C GLU A 419 4.22 3.49 11.87
N LEU A 420 4.63 3.61 10.61
CA LEU A 420 5.50 4.68 10.10
C LEU A 420 5.00 6.07 10.48
N THR A 421 3.68 6.27 10.46
CA THR A 421 3.04 7.58 10.65
C THR A 421 2.26 7.70 11.94
N GLY A 422 2.25 6.65 12.78
CA GLY A 422 1.37 6.56 13.94
C GLY A 422 -0.11 6.70 13.60
N GLY A 423 -0.52 6.33 12.39
CA GLY A 423 -1.89 6.45 11.88
C GLY A 423 -2.36 7.87 11.56
N THR A 424 -1.43 8.83 11.38
CA THR A 424 -1.76 10.25 11.14
C THR A 424 -1.78 10.65 9.66
N LYS A 425 -1.46 9.73 8.76
CA LYS A 425 -1.47 9.93 7.31
C LYS A 425 -2.35 8.90 6.64
N TYR A 426 -3.15 9.33 5.68
CA TYR A 426 -3.92 8.45 4.80
C TYR A 426 -2.98 7.46 4.09
N ILE A 427 -3.46 6.23 3.91
CA ILE A 427 -2.69 5.13 3.33
C ILE A 427 -3.30 4.70 1.99
N ALA A 428 -2.45 4.62 0.96
CA ALA A 428 -2.86 4.31 -0.40
C ALA A 428 -2.00 3.21 -1.05
N MET A 429 -2.60 2.44 -1.95
CA MET A 429 -1.87 1.56 -2.86
C MET A 429 -1.76 2.29 -4.21
N MET A 430 -0.66 3.03 -4.41
CA MET A 430 -0.55 3.97 -5.53
C MET A 430 -0.12 3.32 -6.84
N GLU A 431 0.37 2.09 -6.77
CA GLU A 431 0.46 1.17 -7.88
C GLU A 431 0.12 -0.25 -7.42
N ASN A 432 -0.49 -1.03 -8.30
CA ASN A 432 -0.62 -2.46 -8.10
C ASN A 432 -0.59 -3.25 -9.41
N GLY A 433 -0.09 -4.47 -9.33
CA GLY A 433 -0.35 -5.52 -10.30
C GLY A 433 -1.73 -6.13 -10.06
N SER A 434 -1.78 -7.25 -9.35
CA SER A 434 -3.04 -7.85 -8.89
C SER A 434 -3.73 -6.94 -7.86
N ILE A 435 -5.02 -6.67 -8.02
CA ILE A 435 -5.81 -5.85 -7.07
C ILE A 435 -6.10 -6.70 -5.82
N PRO A 436 -5.92 -6.18 -4.59
CA PRO A 436 -6.30 -6.92 -3.39
C PRO A 436 -7.82 -7.15 -3.36
N ASP A 437 -8.25 -8.35 -2.96
CA ASP A 437 -9.68 -8.68 -2.86
C ASP A 437 -10.35 -7.81 -1.77
N PRO A 438 -11.39 -7.02 -2.09
CA PRO A 438 -12.09 -6.19 -1.12
C PRO A 438 -12.65 -6.98 0.09
N ASP A 439 -13.06 -8.24 -0.11
CA ASP A 439 -13.54 -9.10 0.98
C ASP A 439 -12.37 -9.48 1.92
N ALA A 440 -11.21 -9.80 1.35
CA ALA A 440 -10.02 -10.11 2.13
C ALA A 440 -9.50 -8.88 2.86
N MET A 441 -9.51 -7.70 2.23
CA MET A 441 -9.15 -6.46 2.90
C MET A 441 -10.01 -6.21 4.15
N GLU A 442 -11.32 -6.42 4.05
CA GLU A 442 -12.24 -6.30 5.18
C GLU A 442 -11.91 -7.30 6.29
N ALA A 443 -11.78 -8.57 5.94
CA ALA A 443 -11.52 -9.64 6.91
C ALA A 443 -10.19 -9.45 7.67
N TYR A 444 -9.20 -8.80 7.05
CA TYR A 444 -7.89 -8.55 7.64
C TYR A 444 -7.75 -7.13 8.23
N GLY A 445 -8.74 -6.25 8.02
CA GLY A 445 -8.65 -4.83 8.36
C GLY A 445 -7.55 -4.07 7.60
N ALA A 446 -7.21 -4.51 6.39
CA ALA A 446 -6.29 -3.79 5.50
C ALA A 446 -7.05 -2.67 4.78
N ASN A 447 -7.27 -1.55 5.48
CA ASN A 447 -8.08 -0.44 4.98
C ASN A 447 -7.30 0.46 4.00
N TRP A 448 -6.78 -0.11 2.91
CA TRP A 448 -6.22 0.66 1.80
C TRP A 448 -7.28 1.63 1.27
N GLY A 449 -6.93 2.91 1.21
CA GLY A 449 -7.89 3.95 0.84
C GLY A 449 -8.20 4.01 -0.66
N LEU A 450 -7.24 3.59 -1.49
CA LEU A 450 -7.37 3.51 -2.94
C LEU A 450 -6.40 2.48 -3.50
N PHE A 451 -6.68 2.00 -4.71
CA PHE A 451 -5.73 1.23 -5.54
C PHE A 451 -5.58 1.91 -6.91
N ILE A 452 -4.43 1.76 -7.57
CA ILE A 452 -4.22 2.22 -8.96
C ILE A 452 -3.53 1.09 -9.71
N THR A 453 -4.29 0.36 -10.52
CA THR A 453 -3.72 -0.77 -11.27
C THR A 453 -2.84 -0.27 -12.40
N TRP A 454 -1.64 -0.82 -12.52
CA TRP A 454 -0.73 -0.45 -13.59
C TRP A 454 -1.29 -0.88 -14.95
N ASN A 455 -0.82 -0.24 -16.01
CA ASN A 455 -1.30 -0.51 -17.36
C ASN A 455 -0.70 -1.79 -17.96
N GLY A 456 -1.03 -2.08 -19.22
CA GLY A 456 -0.51 -3.23 -19.95
C GLY A 456 -0.98 -4.57 -19.38
N ASP A 457 -0.03 -5.49 -19.20
CA ASP A 457 -0.30 -6.88 -18.80
C ASP A 457 -1.09 -6.96 -17.48
N PHE A 458 -0.82 -6.08 -16.51
CA PHE A 458 -1.50 -6.09 -15.21
C PHE A 458 -3.02 -5.87 -15.31
N THR A 459 -3.46 -5.16 -16.34
CA THR A 459 -4.90 -4.94 -16.61
C THR A 459 -5.46 -5.90 -17.66
N MET A 460 -4.64 -6.29 -18.64
CA MET A 460 -5.13 -6.88 -19.91
C MET A 460 -4.79 -8.36 -20.10
N ASP A 461 -3.86 -8.94 -19.33
CA ASP A 461 -3.39 -10.30 -19.57
C ASP A 461 -4.33 -11.40 -19.02
N GLY A 462 -5.26 -11.02 -18.15
CA GLY A 462 -6.18 -11.92 -17.45
C GLY A 462 -5.53 -12.86 -16.43
N LYS A 463 -4.22 -12.73 -16.18
CA LYS A 463 -3.44 -13.50 -15.19
C LYS A 463 -3.31 -12.74 -13.88
N HIS A 464 -2.99 -11.44 -13.94
CA HIS A 464 -2.90 -10.61 -12.73
C HIS A 464 -4.30 -10.31 -12.20
N ASN A 465 -5.18 -9.86 -13.09
CA ASN A 465 -6.57 -9.59 -12.78
C ASN A 465 -7.44 -10.25 -13.86
N SER A 466 -8.07 -11.38 -13.52
CA SER A 466 -9.00 -12.03 -14.46
C SER A 466 -10.20 -11.12 -14.76
N PRO A 467 -10.80 -11.17 -15.96
CA PRO A 467 -12.00 -10.37 -16.26
C PRO A 467 -13.14 -10.58 -15.25
N SER A 468 -13.33 -11.82 -14.77
CA SER A 468 -14.30 -12.12 -13.71
C SER A 468 -13.96 -11.45 -12.38
N PHE A 469 -12.67 -11.36 -12.03
CA PHE A 469 -12.23 -10.70 -10.83
C PHE A 469 -12.35 -9.18 -10.94
N LEU A 470 -11.95 -8.58 -12.07
CA LEU A 470 -12.20 -7.16 -12.33
C LEU A 470 -13.69 -6.82 -12.23
N HIS A 471 -14.56 -7.66 -12.82
CA HIS A 471 -16.00 -7.48 -12.71
C HIS A 471 -16.48 -7.58 -11.25
N LYS A 472 -15.97 -8.53 -10.46
CA LYS A 472 -16.23 -8.64 -9.01
C LYS A 472 -15.85 -7.34 -8.30
N VAL A 473 -14.60 -6.88 -8.46
CA VAL A 473 -14.06 -5.72 -7.75
C VAL A 473 -14.84 -4.46 -8.11
N TYR A 474 -14.99 -4.12 -9.38
CA TYR A 474 -15.65 -2.88 -9.80
C TYR A 474 -17.16 -2.83 -9.52
N ASN A 475 -17.80 -3.97 -9.28
CA ASN A 475 -19.20 -4.04 -8.85
C ASN A 475 -19.35 -4.38 -7.36
N HIS A 476 -18.26 -4.38 -6.60
CA HIS A 476 -18.28 -4.64 -5.17
C HIS A 476 -18.89 -3.44 -4.41
N PRO A 477 -19.78 -3.63 -3.44
CA PRO A 477 -20.49 -2.54 -2.75
C PRO A 477 -19.56 -1.60 -1.94
N ARG A 478 -18.30 -1.99 -1.72
CA ARG A 478 -17.29 -1.17 -1.04
C ARG A 478 -16.28 -0.50 -1.99
N VAL A 479 -16.40 -0.71 -3.30
CA VAL A 479 -15.50 -0.10 -4.28
C VAL A 479 -16.19 1.11 -4.89
N ILE A 480 -15.55 2.28 -4.76
CA ILE A 480 -16.03 3.53 -5.37
C ILE A 480 -15.50 3.61 -6.80
N THR A 481 -16.41 3.80 -7.75
CA THR A 481 -16.13 4.04 -9.18
C THR A 481 -16.43 5.50 -9.54
N LEU A 482 -16.14 5.93 -10.78
CA LEU A 482 -16.42 7.29 -11.23
C LEU A 482 -17.88 7.69 -11.01
N GLU A 483 -18.79 6.73 -11.21
CA GLU A 483 -20.23 6.91 -11.07
C GLU A 483 -20.66 7.25 -9.63
N ASP A 484 -19.86 6.86 -8.62
CA ASP A 484 -20.17 7.09 -7.21
C ASP A 484 -19.58 8.42 -6.69
N LEU A 485 -18.71 9.08 -7.46
CA LEU A 485 -18.07 10.32 -7.03
C LEU A 485 -19.08 11.48 -6.93
N PRO A 486 -19.04 12.28 -5.85
CA PRO A 486 -19.94 13.44 -5.69
C PRO A 486 -19.62 14.58 -6.66
N PHE A 487 -18.44 14.53 -7.29
CA PHE A 487 -17.96 15.50 -8.27
C PHE A 487 -18.38 15.14 -9.71
N ASN A 488 -18.97 13.95 -9.91
CA ASN A 488 -19.43 13.51 -11.22
C ASN A 488 -20.64 14.34 -11.65
N LYS A 489 -20.50 15.04 -12.77
CA LYS A 489 -21.53 15.98 -13.28
C LYS A 489 -22.81 15.28 -13.73
N ALA A 490 -22.77 13.99 -14.06
CA ALA A 490 -23.98 13.23 -14.36
C ALA A 490 -24.91 13.11 -13.13
N ASN A 491 -24.34 13.13 -11.91
CA ASN A 491 -25.09 13.06 -10.66
C ASN A 491 -25.62 14.43 -10.18
N GLN A 492 -25.34 15.51 -10.92
CA GLN A 492 -25.81 16.88 -10.60
C GLN A 492 -27.01 17.32 -11.44
N GLU A 493 -27.50 16.47 -12.34
CA GLU A 493 -28.68 16.71 -13.20
C GLU A 493 -29.95 15.95 -12.77
N GLU A 494 -29.90 15.18 -11.67
CA GLU A 494 -31.07 14.61 -10.96
C GLU A 494 -31.36 15.38 -9.66
#